data_AF-A0A0F8X1V0-F1
#
_entry.id   AF-A0A0F8X1V0-F1
#
_cell.length_a   1.000
_cell.length_b   1.000
_cell.length_c   1.000
_cell.angle_alpha   90.00
_cell.angle_beta   90.00
_cell.angle_gamma   90.00
#
_symmetry.space_group_name_H-M   'P 1'
#
loop_
_entity.id
_entity.type
_entity.pdbx_description
1 polymer ?
#
loop_
_entity_poly.entity_id
_entity_poly.type
_entity_poly.pdbx_seq_one_letter_code
_entity_poly.pdbx_strand_id
1 'polypeptide(L)' 'MAKPKHKFLVKENEFSITVWTDSLVSDLAEIKTIEGTDTVLMLNGKNPISVFLDPRYDLKEIAEEIRELLTARIPDVFRE' A
#
# COMPACT_ATOMS: atom_id res chain seq x y z
N MET A 1 -8.41 -14.15 20.05
CA MET A 1 -7.20 -13.87 19.25
C MET A 1 -7.56 -12.82 18.22
N ALA A 2 -7.07 -11.59 18.37
CA ALA A 2 -7.32 -10.52 17.40
C ALA A 2 -6.50 -10.83 16.14
N LYS A 3 -7.16 -10.86 14.97
CA LYS A 3 -6.45 -10.92 13.69
C LYS A 3 -5.67 -9.61 13.51
N PRO A 4 -4.46 -9.62 12.94
CA PRO A 4 -3.74 -8.39 12.64
C PRO A 4 -4.63 -7.51 11.76
N LYS A 5 -4.86 -6.27 12.21
CA LYS A 5 -5.74 -5.30 11.53
C LYS A 5 -5.18 -4.81 10.20
N HIS A 6 -3.89 -5.01 10.00
CA HIS A 6 -3.13 -4.50 8.87
C HIS A 6 -2.24 -5.58 8.27
N LYS A 7 -2.05 -5.52 6.96
CA LYS A 7 -1.29 -6.50 6.16
C LYS A 7 -0.79 -5.82 4.89
N PHE A 8 0.51 -5.90 4.66
CA PHE A 8 1.15 -5.43 3.45
C PHE A 8 1.58 -6.64 2.64
N LEU A 9 1.12 -6.75 1.40
CA LEU A 9 1.40 -7.87 0.52
C LEU A 9 1.86 -7.33 -0.83
N VAL A 10 3.13 -7.56 -1.17
CA VAL A 10 3.66 -7.25 -2.49
C VAL A 10 3.46 -8.46 -3.39
N LYS A 11 2.83 -8.28 -4.55
CA LYS A 11 2.70 -9.33 -5.56
C LYS A 11 3.60 -8.99 -6.75
N GLU A 12 4.76 -9.62 -6.78
CA GLU A 12 5.78 -9.39 -7.82
C GLU A 12 5.32 -9.78 -9.23
N ASN A 13 4.36 -10.71 -9.36
CA ASN A 13 3.84 -11.16 -10.66
C ASN A 13 2.80 -10.21 -11.31
N GLU A 14 2.30 -9.19 -10.60
CA GLU A 14 1.21 -8.34 -11.08
C GLU A 14 1.56 -6.84 -11.03
N PHE A 15 2.84 -6.46 -10.85
CA PHE A 15 3.28 -5.07 -10.60
C PHE A 15 2.37 -4.34 -9.61
N SER A 16 1.92 -5.06 -8.57
CA SER A 16 0.93 -4.53 -7.64
C SER A 16 1.26 -4.81 -6.19
N ILE A 17 0.97 -3.82 -5.37
CA ILE A 17 1.12 -3.85 -3.92
C ILE A 17 -0.28 -3.80 -3.32
N THR A 18 -0.58 -4.78 -2.49
CA THR A 18 -1.84 -4.85 -1.75
C THR A 18 -1.60 -4.38 -0.32
N VAL A 19 -2.27 -3.29 0.06
CA VAL A 19 -2.15 -2.67 1.37
C VAL A 19 -3.48 -2.83 2.12
N TRP A 20 -3.42 -3.29 3.37
CA TRP A 20 -4.54 -3.27 4.30
C TRP A 20 -4.28 -2.20 5.35
N THR A 21 -4.99 -1.08 5.25
CA THR A 21 -4.88 0.05 6.20
C THR A 21 -6.27 0.51 6.61
N ASP A 22 -6.60 0.51 7.92
CA ASP A 22 -7.88 1.09 8.38
C ASP A 22 -7.89 2.63 8.27
N SER A 23 -6.77 3.24 7.88
CA SER A 23 -6.61 4.68 7.78
C SER A 23 -7.02 5.19 6.40
N LEU A 24 -8.12 5.96 6.46
CA LEU A 24 -8.56 7.11 5.66
C LEU A 24 -7.99 7.35 4.25
N VAL A 25 -8.88 7.83 3.37
CA VAL A 25 -8.67 8.32 1.99
C VAL A 25 -7.42 9.22 1.82
N SER A 26 -7.00 9.94 2.86
CA SER A 26 -5.81 10.81 2.84
C SER A 26 -4.52 10.05 2.58
N ASP A 27 -4.36 8.82 3.08
CA ASP A 27 -3.14 8.04 2.88
C ASP A 27 -3.05 7.52 1.44
N LEU A 28 -4.20 7.31 0.80
CA LEU A 28 -4.28 6.93 -0.61
C LEU A 28 -3.90 8.05 -1.55
N ALA A 29 -4.26 9.29 -1.20
CA ALA A 29 -3.87 10.45 -1.97
C ALA A 29 -2.35 10.60 -1.98
N GLU A 30 -1.67 10.33 -0.86
CA GLU A 30 -0.21 10.39 -0.80
C GLU A 30 0.46 9.21 -1.51
N ILE A 31 -0.07 8.00 -1.41
CA ILE A 31 0.43 6.87 -2.21
C ILE A 31 0.38 7.21 -3.71
N LYS A 32 -0.67 7.91 -4.19
CA LYS A 32 -0.74 8.39 -5.58
C LYS A 32 0.30 9.44 -5.94
N THR A 33 0.92 10.11 -4.97
CA THR A 33 2.00 11.08 -5.23
C THR A 33 3.37 10.43 -5.32
N ILE A 34 3.51 9.16 -4.95
CA ILE A 34 4.75 8.41 -5.09
C ILE A 34 5.03 8.16 -6.57
N GLU A 35 6.22 8.55 -7.01
CA GLU A 35 6.65 8.39 -8.39
C GLU A 35 6.69 6.89 -8.76
N GLY A 36 6.14 6.55 -9.93
CA GLY A 36 6.00 5.17 -10.36
C GLY A 36 4.75 4.44 -9.83
N THR A 37 3.91 5.11 -9.03
CA THR A 37 2.53 4.65 -8.80
C THR A 37 1.64 5.09 -9.96
N ASP A 38 1.00 4.14 -10.64
CA ASP A 38 0.09 4.42 -11.75
C ASP A 38 -1.36 4.56 -11.27
N THR A 39 -1.86 3.50 -10.63
CA THR A 39 -3.28 3.41 -10.26
C THR A 39 -3.43 2.91 -8.82
N VAL A 40 -4.26 3.59 -8.02
CA VAL A 40 -4.65 3.11 -6.68
C VAL A 40 -6.13 2.79 -6.66
N LEU A 41 -6.46 1.51 -6.46
CA LEU A 41 -7.80 0.95 -6.46
C LEU A 41 -8.21 0.54 -5.03
N MET A 42 -9.37 1.04 -4.59
CA MET A 42 -10.08 0.54 -3.41
C MET A 42 -11.24 -0.34 -3.86
N LEU A 43 -11.26 -1.61 -3.44
CA LEU A 43 -12.38 -2.49 -3.73
C LEU A 43 -13.50 -2.27 -2.70
N ASN A 44 -14.71 -1.94 -3.16
CA ASN A 44 -15.91 -1.76 -2.33
C ASN A 44 -15.78 -0.72 -1.18
N GLY A 45 -14.93 0.29 -1.35
CA GLY A 45 -14.73 1.36 -0.35
C GLY A 45 -14.16 0.86 0.97
N LYS A 46 -13.58 -0.35 0.98
CA LYS A 46 -12.97 -1.00 2.14
C LYS A 46 -11.63 -1.61 1.74
N ASN A 47 -10.83 -1.96 2.74
CA ASN A 47 -9.62 -2.75 2.55
C ASN A 47 -9.91 -4.10 1.87
N PRO A 48 -8.97 -4.63 1.07
CA PRO A 48 -7.66 -4.05 0.77
C PRO A 48 -7.63 -3.05 -0.38
N ILE A 49 -6.58 -2.23 -0.36
CA ILE A 49 -6.21 -1.31 -1.44
C ILE A 49 -5.20 -2.01 -2.34
N SER A 50 -5.41 -1.93 -3.65
CA SER A 50 -4.46 -2.38 -4.66
C SER A 50 -3.79 -1.18 -5.30
N VAL A 51 -2.48 -1.10 -5.18
CA VAL A 51 -1.63 -0.09 -5.79
C VAL A 51 -0.95 -0.76 -6.98
N PHE A 52 -1.22 -0.27 -8.19
CA PHE A 52 -0.60 -0.70 -9.43
C PHE A 52 0.53 0.26 -9.76
N LEU A 53 1.66 -0.31 -10.16
CA LEU A 53 2.87 0.44 -10.44
C LEU A 53 3.14 0.50 -11.93
N ASP A 54 3.82 1.57 -12.34
CA ASP A 54 4.37 1.69 -13.67
C ASP A 54 5.55 0.69 -13.81
N PRO A 55 5.53 -0.18 -14.85
CA PRO A 55 6.54 -1.23 -15.02
C PRO A 55 7.94 -0.70 -15.34
N ARG A 56 8.10 0.62 -15.55
CA ARG A 56 9.41 1.26 -15.74
C ARG A 56 10.18 1.45 -14.43
N TYR A 57 9.50 1.36 -13.28
CA TYR A 57 10.09 1.59 -11.96
C TYR A 57 10.30 0.27 -11.22
N ASP A 58 11.26 0.26 -10.28
CA ASP A 58 11.52 -0.90 -9.45
C ASP A 58 10.41 -1.07 -8.39
N LEU A 59 9.74 -2.22 -8.44
CA LEU A 59 8.66 -2.56 -7.52
C LEU A 59 9.11 -2.53 -6.06
N LYS A 60 10.36 -2.89 -5.75
CA LYS A 60 10.86 -2.94 -4.38
C LYS A 60 11.12 -1.54 -3.84
N GLU A 61 11.68 -0.65 -4.65
CA GLU A 61 11.87 0.76 -4.26
C GLU A 61 10.53 1.41 -3.91
N ILE A 62 9.52 1.28 -4.79
CA ILE A 62 8.19 1.85 -4.53
C ILE A 62 7.50 1.16 -3.34
N ALA A 63 7.65 -0.16 -3.21
CA ALA A 63 7.11 -0.88 -2.05
C ALA A 63 7.73 -0.42 -0.73
N GLU A 64 9.02 -0.07 -0.72
CA GLU A 64 9.72 0.48 0.44
C GLU A 64 9.23 1.89 0.76
N GLU A 65 9.09 2.77 -0.23
CA GLU A 65 8.54 4.12 -0.01
C GLU A 65 7.11 4.09 0.54
N ILE A 66 6.23 3.26 -0.03
CA ILE A 66 4.87 3.07 0.48
C ILE A 66 4.92 2.52 1.90
N ARG A 67 5.83 1.59 2.19
CA ARG A 67 6.00 1.02 3.53
C ARG A 67 6.44 2.08 4.53
N GLU A 68 7.41 2.92 4.20
CA GLU A 68 7.88 4.00 5.08
C GLU A 68 6.78 5.01 5.35
N LEU A 69 6.06 5.44 4.30
CA LEU A 69 4.91 6.35 4.40
C LEU A 69 3.84 5.79 5.36
N LEU A 70 3.48 4.52 5.18
CA LEU A 70 2.48 3.86 6.02
C LEU A 70 2.99 3.62 7.44
N THR A 71 4.28 3.31 7.63
CA THR A 71 4.88 3.11 8.96
C THR A 71 4.91 4.41 9.75
N ALA A 72 5.25 5.53 9.11
CA ALA A 72 5.28 6.84 9.74
C ALA A 72 3.89 7.30 10.21
N ARG A 73 2.84 6.96 9.46
CA ARG A 73 1.46 7.35 9.77
C ARG A 73 0.72 6.35 10.63
N ILE A 74 1.05 5.06 10.51
CA ILE A 74 0.36 3.97 11.18
C ILE A 74 1.43 3.03 11.77
N PRO A 75 1.97 3.37 12.95
CA PRO A 75 3.07 2.62 13.55
C PRO A 75 2.76 1.14 13.85
N ASP A 76 1.49 0.73 13.81
CA ASP A 76 1.03 -0.66 14.01
C ASP A 76 0.68 -1.41 12.71
N VAL A 77 0.90 -0.85 11.51
CA VAL A 77 0.58 -1.56 10.24
C VAL A 77 1.40 -2.83 10.03
N PHE A 78 2.59 -2.90 10.64
CA PHE A 78 3.56 -3.98 10.42
C PHE A 78 3.90 -4.79 11.69
N ARG A 79 3.17 -4.62 12.79
CA ARG A 79 3.35 -5.45 13.99
C ARG A 79 2.67 -6.81 13.78
N GLU A 80 3.49 -7.87 13.70
CA GLU A 80 3.06 -9.28 13.70
C GLU A 80 2.35 -9.71 14.99
#